data_AF-A0A8H7A864-F1
#
_entry.id   AF-A0A8H7A864-F1
#
_cell.length_a   1.000
_cell.length_b   1.000
_cell.length_c   1.000
_cell.angle_alpha   90.00
_cell.angle_beta   90.00
_cell.angle_gamma   90.00
#
_symmetry.space_group_name_H-M   'P 1'
#
loop_
_entity.id
_entity.type
_entity.pdbx_description
1 polymer ?
#
loop_
_entity_poly.entity_id
_entity_poly.type
_entity_poly.pdbx_seq_one_letter_code
_entity_poly.pdbx_strand_id
1 'polypeptide(L)'
;MGDDKLVLRHTALGMVMLKNPEPAVVLSLGTGTAHEVHSPQAKPAHSFRNGFLSRIYRSGVASFESQNTWRELWNSLDEQNRQDYFRLNVGFPGPEPAINDAGCMEELSSCVQTRPEGRSERFESISALLISNLYFELDEIAAYRSGFYHCRGSIRCRLNAHIIIRAILRLHSDDVEICSDDTPTGFKVTERDIYPACYIYRRPVEFLRRSTSESPMLSLRWKEGCERKLGAMRESISWFEQQQGLRDFFGSSNHGRPYALKCPVCSPESSMKQIWQQDARARKHANHSPTHSPLKKRLVVRP
;
A
#
# COMPACT_ATOMS: atom_id res chain seq x y z
N MET A 1 -7.12 -4.73 45.57
CA MET A 1 -7.76 -3.40 45.53
C MET A 1 -6.71 -2.43 45.04
N GLY A 2 -6.86 -1.96 43.80
CA GLY A 2 -6.07 -0.91 43.13
C GLY A 2 -4.71 -1.37 42.60
N ASP A 3 -4.62 -1.93 41.38
CA ASP A 3 -4.53 -1.23 40.07
C ASP A 3 -3.19 -0.51 39.83
N ASP A 4 -2.16 -1.28 39.50
CA ASP A 4 -0.99 -0.81 38.77
C ASP A 4 -1.35 -0.60 37.29
N LYS A 5 -1.75 0.62 36.94
CA LYS A 5 -1.85 1.06 35.55
C LYS A 5 -0.46 1.42 35.04
N LEU A 6 0.15 0.49 34.32
CA LEU A 6 1.28 0.73 33.43
C LEU A 6 0.85 1.76 32.35
N VAL A 7 1.22 3.01 32.60
CA VAL A 7 1.16 4.11 31.63
C VAL A 7 2.20 3.82 30.55
N LEU A 8 1.76 3.21 29.44
CA LEU A 8 2.54 3.17 28.21
C LEU A 8 2.69 4.61 27.70
N ARG A 9 3.88 5.15 27.94
CA ARG A 9 4.36 6.41 27.38
C ARG A 9 4.37 6.29 25.86
N HIS A 10 3.37 6.89 25.22
CA HIS A 10 3.42 7.20 23.79
C HIS A 10 4.53 8.24 23.57
N THR A 11 5.69 7.79 23.09
CA THR A 11 6.69 8.68 22.50
C THR A 11 6.13 9.19 21.18
N ALA A 12 5.59 10.41 21.23
CA ALA A 12 5.07 11.14 20.09
C ALA A 12 6.21 11.47 19.11
N LEU A 13 6.43 10.60 18.11
CA LEU A 13 6.96 11.01 16.82
C LEU A 13 5.82 11.75 16.11
N GLY A 14 5.85 13.08 16.21
CA GLY A 14 4.87 13.97 15.60
C GLY A 14 4.89 13.88 14.08
N MET A 15 4.32 12.84 13.49
CA MET A 15 3.83 12.93 12.11
C MET A 15 2.68 13.93 12.10
N VAL A 16 2.63 14.79 11.08
CA VAL A 16 1.40 15.48 10.72
C VAL A 16 0.39 14.38 10.33
N MET A 17 -0.31 13.84 11.32
CA MET A 17 -1.65 13.31 11.11
C MET A 17 -2.44 14.52 10.60
N LEU A 18 -2.83 14.50 9.33
CA LEU A 18 -3.95 15.30 8.84
C LEU A 18 -5.06 15.20 9.90
N LYS A 19 -5.76 16.28 10.23
CA LYS A 19 -6.91 16.18 11.14
C LYS A 19 -7.91 15.21 10.48
N ASN A 20 -7.96 13.97 10.98
CA ASN A 20 -8.61 12.78 10.42
C ASN A 20 -8.06 12.30 9.05
N PRO A 21 -6.89 11.66 8.98
CA PRO A 21 -6.52 10.93 7.78
C PRO A 21 -7.24 9.59 7.81
N GLU A 22 -8.08 9.31 6.82
CA GLU A 22 -8.46 7.94 6.55
C GLU A 22 -7.18 7.09 6.42
N PRO A 23 -7.11 5.93 7.09
CA PRO A 23 -5.95 5.06 6.98
C PRO A 23 -5.78 4.61 5.53
N ALA A 24 -4.55 4.70 5.01
CA ALA A 24 -4.25 4.26 3.64
C ALA A 24 -4.47 2.75 3.45
N VAL A 25 -4.24 1.95 4.49
CA VAL A 25 -4.50 0.49 4.52
C VAL A 25 -4.94 0.10 5.93
N VAL A 26 -5.96 -0.75 6.03
CA VAL A 26 -6.44 -1.32 7.30
C VAL A 26 -6.24 -2.83 7.27
N LEU A 27 -5.48 -3.35 8.24
CA LEU A 27 -5.29 -4.77 8.43
C LEU A 27 -5.90 -5.21 9.77
N SER A 28 -6.91 -6.06 9.70
CA SER A 28 -7.49 -6.75 10.85
C SER A 28 -6.88 -8.15 10.97
N LEU A 29 -6.47 -8.54 12.18
CA LEU A 29 -5.97 -9.88 12.48
C LEU A 29 -7.01 -10.60 13.34
N GLY A 30 -7.52 -11.73 12.84
CA GLY A 30 -8.42 -12.60 13.58
C GLY A 30 -7.66 -13.63 14.41
N THR A 31 -8.28 -14.09 15.50
CA THR A 31 -7.74 -15.15 16.38
C THR A 31 -8.03 -16.56 15.88
N GLY A 32 -8.64 -16.67 14.71
CA GLY A 32 -9.04 -17.92 14.09
C GLY A 32 -10.52 -18.24 14.30
N THR A 33 -11.03 -19.15 13.48
CA THR A 33 -12.42 -19.64 13.54
C THR A 33 -12.45 -21.16 13.37
N ALA A 34 -13.32 -21.83 14.11
CA ALA A 34 -13.59 -23.25 13.87
C ALA A 34 -14.07 -23.46 12.42
N HIS A 35 -13.65 -24.56 11.80
CA HIS A 35 -14.21 -24.96 10.52
C HIS A 35 -15.65 -25.45 10.77
N GLU A 36 -16.66 -24.76 10.24
CA GLU A 36 -18.02 -25.28 10.27
C GLU A 36 -18.07 -26.54 9.39
N VAL A 37 -18.10 -27.70 10.01
CA VAL A 37 -18.58 -28.91 9.33
C VAL A 37 -20.08 -28.72 9.16
N HIS A 38 -20.52 -28.28 7.98
CA HIS A 38 -21.92 -28.30 7.61
C HIS A 38 -22.43 -29.75 7.60
N SER A 39 -22.84 -30.25 8.77
CA SER A 39 -23.76 -31.36 8.89
C SER A 39 -25.03 -30.81 9.52
N PRO A 40 -26.15 -30.69 8.78
CA PRO A 40 -27.43 -30.35 9.37
C PRO A 40 -27.95 -31.59 10.09
N GLN A 41 -27.36 -31.93 11.23
CA GLN A 41 -27.98 -32.87 12.16
C GLN A 41 -28.92 -32.07 13.06
N ALA A 42 -30.17 -31.98 12.59
CA ALA A 42 -31.31 -31.60 13.41
C ALA A 42 -31.37 -32.52 14.64
N LYS A 43 -30.94 -32.01 15.80
CA LYS A 43 -31.19 -32.68 17.09
C LYS A 43 -32.54 -32.19 17.63
N PRO A 44 -33.40 -33.09 18.13
CA PRO A 44 -34.74 -32.74 18.56
C PRO A 44 -34.69 -31.81 19.77
N ALA A 45 -35.53 -30.78 19.73
CA ALA A 45 -35.61 -29.71 20.69
C ALA A 45 -36.24 -30.18 22.01
N HIS A 46 -35.46 -30.74 22.92
CA HIS A 46 -35.84 -30.82 24.34
C HIS A 46 -34.61 -30.69 25.24
N SER A 47 -34.27 -29.46 25.63
CA SER A 47 -33.49 -29.22 26.84
C SER A 47 -33.88 -27.87 27.45
N PHE A 48 -34.54 -27.92 28.60
CA PHE A 48 -34.95 -26.78 29.42
C PHE A 48 -33.76 -26.11 30.12
N ARG A 49 -32.65 -25.88 29.39
CA ARG A 49 -31.41 -25.31 29.93
C ARG A 49 -30.96 -24.05 29.17
N ASN A 50 -31.92 -23.25 28.72
CA ASN A 50 -31.70 -21.87 28.23
C ASN A 50 -31.75 -20.86 29.39
N GLY A 51 -30.85 -21.00 30.35
CA GLY A 51 -30.69 -20.07 31.47
C GLY A 51 -30.25 -18.66 31.01
N PHE A 52 -30.50 -17.65 31.83
CA PHE A 52 -30.03 -16.27 31.59
C PHE A 52 -28.51 -16.20 31.38
N LEU A 53 -27.74 -17.02 32.10
CA LEU A 53 -26.28 -17.11 31.95
C LEU A 53 -25.83 -17.70 30.61
N SER A 54 -26.56 -18.67 30.03
CA SER A 54 -26.23 -19.17 28.69
C SER A 54 -26.57 -18.14 27.62
N ARG A 55 -27.59 -17.31 27.84
CA ARG A 55 -27.91 -16.16 26.99
C ARG A 55 -26.87 -15.05 27.08
N ILE A 56 -26.38 -14.72 28.28
CA ILE A 56 -25.29 -13.74 28.47
C ILE A 56 -23.97 -14.27 27.89
N TYR A 57 -23.66 -15.54 28.11
CA TYR A 57 -22.47 -16.17 27.52
C TYR A 57 -22.56 -16.16 26.00
N ARG A 58 -23.72 -16.53 25.44
CA ARG A 58 -23.93 -16.51 24.00
C ARG A 58 -23.94 -15.08 23.43
N SER A 59 -24.45 -14.08 24.16
CA SER A 59 -24.34 -12.67 23.75
C SER A 59 -22.92 -12.13 23.91
N GLY A 60 -22.15 -12.61 24.89
CA GLY A 60 -20.73 -12.32 25.05
C GLY A 60 -19.92 -12.87 23.89
N VAL A 61 -20.09 -14.16 23.56
CA VAL A 61 -19.48 -14.82 22.39
C VAL A 61 -19.90 -14.10 21.10
N ALA A 62 -21.18 -13.76 20.93
CA ALA A 62 -21.66 -12.98 19.78
C ALA A 62 -21.08 -11.55 19.73
N SER A 63 -20.76 -10.93 20.87
CA SER A 63 -20.07 -9.63 20.92
C SER A 63 -18.57 -9.73 20.59
N PHE A 64 -17.99 -10.92 20.77
CA PHE A 64 -16.61 -11.25 20.37
C PHE A 64 -16.52 -11.86 18.97
N GLU A 65 -17.65 -12.04 18.26
CA GLU A 65 -17.67 -12.41 16.85
C GLU A 65 -17.23 -11.22 15.98
N SER A 66 -15.95 -10.87 16.09
CA SER A 66 -15.24 -9.85 15.31
C SER A 66 -15.36 -10.08 13.80
N GLN A 67 -15.78 -11.28 13.38
CA GLN A 67 -16.09 -11.60 11.99
C GLN A 67 -17.35 -10.89 11.49
N ASN A 68 -18.38 -10.74 12.34
CA ASN A 68 -19.63 -10.09 11.96
C ASN A 68 -19.46 -8.57 11.90
N THR A 69 -18.79 -7.98 12.89
CA THR A 69 -18.47 -6.54 12.88
C THR A 69 -17.55 -6.17 11.71
N TRP A 70 -16.59 -7.03 11.38
CA TRP A 70 -15.80 -6.88 10.15
C TRP A 70 -16.66 -6.94 8.89
N ARG A 71 -17.60 -7.89 8.81
CA ARG A 71 -18.48 -8.03 7.64
C ARG A 71 -19.39 -6.82 7.46
N GLU A 72 -19.92 -6.28 8.57
CA GLU A 72 -20.71 -5.04 8.56
C GLU A 72 -19.88 -3.85 8.08
N LEU A 73 -18.67 -3.67 8.61
CA LEU A 73 -17.73 -2.65 8.13
C LEU A 73 -17.44 -2.84 6.64
N TRP A 74 -17.05 -4.04 6.22
CA TRP A 74 -16.72 -4.36 4.83
C TRP A 74 -17.86 -4.04 3.87
N ASN A 75 -19.09 -4.40 4.25
CA ASN A 75 -20.29 -4.15 3.46
C ASN A 75 -20.64 -2.66 3.38
N SER A 76 -20.29 -1.88 4.40
CA SER A 76 -20.49 -0.42 4.41
C SER A 76 -19.50 0.35 3.53
N LEU A 77 -18.35 -0.27 3.20
CA LEU A 77 -17.35 0.33 2.33
C LEU A 77 -17.78 0.26 0.86
N ASP A 78 -17.45 1.32 0.12
CA ASP A 78 -17.50 1.38 -1.33
C ASP A 78 -16.39 0.53 -1.96
N GLU A 79 -16.60 0.11 -3.20
CA GLU A 79 -15.71 -0.83 -3.89
C GLU A 79 -14.26 -0.30 -4.00
N GLN A 80 -14.09 1.02 -4.10
CA GLN A 80 -12.78 1.64 -4.19
C GLN A 80 -12.00 1.61 -2.87
N ASN A 81 -12.68 1.66 -1.73
CA ASN A 81 -12.01 1.58 -0.43
C ASN A 81 -11.84 0.13 0.05
N ARG A 82 -12.69 -0.81 -0.38
CA ARG A 82 -12.57 -2.24 -0.01
C ARG A 82 -11.18 -2.83 -0.30
N GLN A 83 -10.53 -2.41 -1.39
CA GLN A 83 -9.19 -2.90 -1.76
C GLN A 83 -8.08 -2.55 -0.75
N ASP A 84 -8.33 -1.60 0.15
CA ASP A 84 -7.38 -1.14 1.17
C ASP A 84 -7.67 -1.77 2.55
N TYR A 85 -8.73 -2.57 2.68
CA TYR A 85 -9.11 -3.25 3.91
C TYR A 85 -8.80 -4.74 3.76
N PHE A 86 -8.20 -5.33 4.79
CA PHE A 86 -7.81 -6.74 4.79
C PHE A 86 -8.14 -7.38 6.13
N ARG A 87 -8.57 -8.64 6.12
CA ARG A 87 -8.74 -9.41 7.36
C ARG A 87 -8.12 -10.78 7.24
N LEU A 88 -6.93 -10.90 7.82
CA LEU A 88 -6.27 -12.18 7.93
C LEU A 88 -6.86 -12.94 9.12
N ASN A 89 -7.62 -13.98 8.80
CA ASN A 89 -8.17 -14.89 9.80
C ASN A 89 -7.85 -16.34 9.42
N VAL A 90 -7.70 -17.21 10.41
CA VAL A 90 -7.18 -18.57 10.22
C VAL A 90 -8.25 -19.59 10.57
N GLY A 91 -8.58 -20.50 9.66
CA GLY A 91 -9.41 -21.65 10.02
C GLY A 91 -8.64 -22.62 10.91
N PHE A 92 -9.24 -23.11 11.99
CA PHE A 92 -8.66 -24.24 12.74
C PHE A 92 -8.87 -25.55 11.95
N PRO A 93 -7.92 -26.50 11.98
CA PRO A 93 -8.07 -27.81 11.34
C PRO A 93 -9.07 -28.72 12.07
N GLY A 94 -9.45 -28.37 13.31
CA GLY A 94 -10.36 -29.12 14.17
C GLY A 94 -11.24 -28.20 15.02
N PRO A 95 -11.77 -28.69 16.17
CA PRO A 95 -12.52 -27.84 17.08
C PRO A 95 -11.66 -26.68 17.56
N GLU A 96 -12.31 -25.54 17.83
CA GLU A 96 -11.63 -24.38 18.37
C GLU A 96 -10.96 -24.72 19.71
N PRO A 97 -9.63 -24.53 19.83
CA PRO A 97 -8.93 -24.81 21.06
C PRO A 97 -9.38 -23.83 22.16
N ALA A 98 -9.34 -24.28 23.41
CA ALA A 98 -9.65 -23.40 24.54
C ALA A 98 -8.59 -22.30 24.66
N ILE A 99 -9.01 -21.09 25.03
CA ILE A 99 -8.11 -19.92 25.14
C ILE A 99 -6.92 -20.12 26.10
N ASN A 100 -7.06 -21.04 27.05
CA ASN A 100 -6.05 -21.36 28.06
C ASN A 100 -5.24 -22.62 27.73
N ASP A 101 -5.45 -23.25 26.57
CA ASP A 101 -4.69 -24.42 26.16
C ASP A 101 -3.35 -23.99 25.54
N ALA A 102 -2.31 -23.94 26.38
CA ALA A 102 -0.96 -23.67 25.89
C ALA A 102 -0.34 -24.85 25.12
N GLY A 103 -0.93 -26.05 25.22
CA GLY A 103 -0.43 -27.26 24.57
C GLY A 103 -0.60 -27.25 23.05
N CYS A 104 -1.60 -26.52 22.53
CA CYS A 104 -1.86 -26.43 21.10
C CYS A 104 -1.07 -25.31 20.39
N MET A 105 -0.23 -24.55 21.09
CA MET A 105 0.47 -23.38 20.52
C MET A 105 1.40 -23.74 19.35
N GLU A 106 2.09 -24.87 19.44
CA GLU A 106 2.96 -25.39 18.37
C GLU A 106 2.14 -25.73 17.11
N GLU A 107 1.02 -26.41 17.30
CA GLU A 107 0.10 -26.80 16.22
C GLU A 107 -0.55 -25.58 15.56
N LEU A 108 -0.97 -24.60 16.35
CA LEU A 108 -1.51 -23.32 15.86
C LEU A 108 -0.47 -22.55 15.04
N SER A 109 0.76 -22.43 15.53
CA SER A 109 1.86 -21.79 14.81
C SER A 109 2.12 -22.48 13.46
N SER A 110 2.19 -23.82 13.47
CA SER A 110 2.37 -24.62 12.25
C SER A 110 1.22 -24.41 11.27
N CYS A 111 -0.03 -24.34 11.75
CA CYS A 111 -1.20 -24.07 10.90
C CYS A 111 -1.11 -22.72 10.18
N VAL A 112 -0.66 -21.65 10.85
CA VAL A 112 -0.52 -20.33 10.20
C VAL A 112 0.54 -20.35 9.09
N GLN A 113 1.64 -21.07 9.32
CA GLN A 113 2.79 -21.10 8.40
C GLN A 113 2.53 -21.97 7.17
N THR A 114 1.90 -23.13 7.36
CA THR A 114 1.82 -24.18 6.33
C THR A 114 0.55 -24.12 5.49
N ARG A 115 -0.48 -23.41 5.94
CA ARG A 115 -1.78 -23.43 5.26
C ARG A 115 -1.73 -22.60 3.97
N PRO A 116 -2.15 -23.16 2.81
CA PRO A 116 -2.16 -22.45 1.53
C PRO A 116 -3.33 -21.47 1.41
N GLU A 117 -4.39 -21.68 2.19
CA GLU A 117 -5.54 -20.78 2.26
C GLU A 117 -5.11 -19.37 2.68
N GLY A 118 -5.73 -18.35 2.09
CA GLY A 118 -5.38 -16.96 2.37
C GLY A 118 -3.97 -16.56 1.91
N ARG A 119 -3.23 -17.37 1.14
CA ARG A 119 -1.93 -16.94 0.56
C ARG A 119 -2.09 -15.69 -0.31
N SER A 120 -3.15 -15.64 -1.13
CA SER A 120 -3.45 -14.47 -1.97
C SER A 120 -3.77 -13.23 -1.11
N GLU A 121 -4.58 -13.37 -0.07
CA GLU A 121 -4.93 -12.25 0.82
C GLU A 121 -3.73 -11.75 1.64
N ARG A 122 -2.88 -12.66 2.12
CA ARG A 122 -1.60 -12.32 2.74
C ARG A 122 -0.68 -11.58 1.79
N PHE A 123 -0.58 -12.07 0.55
CA PHE A 123 0.21 -11.40 -0.48
C PHE A 123 -0.32 -9.98 -0.75
N GLU A 124 -1.63 -9.83 -0.93
CA GLU A 124 -2.24 -8.53 -1.21
C GLU A 124 -2.12 -7.56 -0.05
N SER A 125 -2.35 -8.01 1.19
CA SER A 125 -2.20 -7.18 2.39
C SER A 125 -0.75 -6.73 2.61
N ILE A 126 0.24 -7.62 2.44
CA ILE A 126 1.66 -7.25 2.50
C ILE A 126 2.00 -6.25 1.39
N SER A 127 1.54 -6.51 0.17
CA SER A 127 1.72 -5.60 -0.96
C SER A 127 1.13 -4.21 -0.67
N ALA A 128 -0.09 -4.16 -0.13
CA ALA A 128 -0.77 -2.92 0.24
C ALA A 128 0.01 -2.15 1.31
N LEU A 129 0.41 -2.83 2.38
CA LEU A 129 1.20 -2.24 3.46
C LEU A 129 2.53 -1.67 2.94
N LEU A 130 3.26 -2.41 2.11
CA LEU A 130 4.51 -1.93 1.53
C LEU A 130 4.29 -0.71 0.63
N ILE A 131 3.33 -0.77 -0.28
CA ILE A 131 3.04 0.33 -1.23
C ILE A 131 2.51 1.58 -0.50
N SER A 132 1.77 1.42 0.60
CA SER A 132 1.29 2.54 1.42
C SER A 132 2.42 3.37 2.05
N ASN A 133 3.64 2.85 2.09
CA ASN A 133 4.81 3.62 2.54
C ASN A 133 5.35 4.58 1.47
N LEU A 134 4.85 4.48 0.24
CA LEU A 134 5.19 5.37 -0.85
C LEU A 134 4.17 6.51 -0.95
N TYR A 135 4.67 7.71 -1.20
CA TYR A 135 3.85 8.92 -1.31
C TYR A 135 4.44 9.88 -2.34
N PHE A 136 3.57 10.72 -2.89
CA PHE A 136 3.95 11.75 -3.84
C PHE A 136 4.22 13.08 -3.12
N GLU A 137 5.26 13.77 -3.54
CA GLU A 137 5.58 15.15 -3.19
C GLU A 137 5.69 15.96 -4.48
N LEU A 138 5.14 17.18 -4.49
CA LEU A 138 5.14 18.03 -5.67
C LEU A 138 6.42 18.88 -5.60
N ASP A 139 7.24 18.83 -6.65
CA ASP A 139 8.55 19.48 -6.61
C ASP A 139 8.46 20.97 -7.00
N GLU A 140 7.50 21.32 -7.87
CA GLU A 140 7.28 22.67 -8.36
C GLU A 140 5.79 22.93 -8.64
N ILE A 141 5.38 24.21 -8.65
CA ILE A 141 4.03 24.62 -9.06
C ILE A 141 3.75 24.09 -10.47
N ALA A 142 2.56 23.55 -10.70
CA ALA A 142 2.21 22.99 -11.99
C ALA A 142 2.23 24.07 -13.08
N ALA A 143 3.06 23.87 -14.10
CA ALA A 143 3.23 24.83 -15.18
C ALA A 143 2.25 24.54 -16.32
N TYR A 144 1.42 25.51 -16.69
CA TYR A 144 0.53 25.37 -17.85
C TYR A 144 1.31 25.60 -19.16
N ARG A 145 1.40 24.57 -20.01
CA ARG A 145 2.10 24.61 -21.30
C ARG A 145 1.34 23.76 -22.32
N SER A 146 1.23 24.25 -23.55
CA SER A 146 0.67 23.48 -24.68
C SER A 146 -0.73 22.88 -24.40
N GLY A 147 -1.58 23.58 -23.65
CA GLY A 147 -2.94 23.13 -23.35
C GLY A 147 -3.08 22.25 -22.11
N PHE A 148 -1.97 21.86 -21.46
CA PHE A 148 -1.96 20.98 -20.29
C PHE A 148 -1.12 21.56 -19.15
N TYR A 149 -1.46 21.20 -17.92
CA TYR A 149 -0.60 21.38 -16.75
C TYR A 149 0.46 20.29 -16.72
N HIS A 150 1.72 20.70 -16.67
CA HIS A 150 2.86 19.84 -16.42
C HIS A 150 3.06 19.73 -14.91
N CYS A 151 2.81 18.54 -14.38
CA CYS A 151 2.99 18.24 -12.97
C CYS A 151 4.32 17.50 -12.80
N ARG A 152 5.25 18.11 -12.06
CA ARG A 152 6.52 17.48 -11.70
C ARG A 152 6.63 17.28 -10.21
N GLY A 153 6.97 16.07 -9.83
CA GLY A 153 7.16 15.72 -8.44
C GLY A 153 8.02 14.48 -8.29
N SER A 154 8.03 13.98 -7.08
CA SER A 154 8.84 12.83 -6.70
C SER A 154 8.02 11.88 -5.83
N ILE A 155 8.11 10.57 -6.13
CA ILE A 155 7.67 9.52 -5.21
C ILE A 155 8.76 9.31 -4.16
N ARG A 156 8.36 9.36 -2.90
CA ARG A 156 9.22 9.21 -1.73
C ARG A 156 8.76 8.02 -0.88
N CYS A 157 9.64 7.56 0.00
CA CYS A 157 9.34 6.48 0.95
C CYS A 157 9.39 7.02 2.38
N ARG A 158 8.39 6.65 3.20
CA ARG A 158 8.27 7.08 4.61
C ARG A 158 9.24 6.36 5.53
N LEU A 159 9.45 5.07 5.31
CA LEU A 159 10.27 4.19 6.14
C LEU A 159 11.62 3.93 5.48
N ASN A 160 12.37 2.96 6.03
CA ASN A 160 13.65 2.54 5.48
C ASN A 160 13.49 2.11 4.01
N ALA A 161 13.96 2.97 3.10
CA ALA A 161 13.83 2.80 1.67
C ALA A 161 14.40 1.47 1.17
N HIS A 162 15.55 1.03 1.69
CA HIS A 162 16.15 -0.23 1.27
C HIS A 162 15.26 -1.42 1.60
N ILE A 163 14.64 -1.43 2.78
CA ILE A 163 13.77 -2.53 3.18
C ILE A 163 12.50 -2.51 2.33
N ILE A 164 11.85 -1.35 2.21
CA ILE A 164 10.56 -1.22 1.53
C ILE A 164 10.69 -1.44 0.02
N ILE A 165 11.59 -0.72 -0.66
CA ILE A 165 11.73 -0.81 -2.12
C ILE A 165 12.17 -2.22 -2.53
N ARG A 166 13.12 -2.82 -1.82
CA ARG A 166 13.54 -4.20 -2.07
C ARG A 166 12.43 -5.20 -1.85
N ALA A 167 11.62 -5.02 -0.80
CA ALA A 167 10.49 -5.90 -0.54
C ALA A 167 9.43 -5.78 -1.66
N ILE A 168 9.11 -4.57 -2.10
CA ILE A 168 8.18 -4.33 -3.23
C ILE A 168 8.69 -5.02 -4.50
N LEU A 169 9.96 -4.80 -4.85
CA LEU A 169 10.56 -5.36 -6.06
C LEU A 169 10.62 -6.89 -6.02
N ARG A 170 11.02 -7.48 -4.88
CA ARG A 170 11.01 -8.94 -4.68
C ARG A 170 9.60 -9.54 -4.74
N LEU A 171 8.61 -8.84 -4.19
CA LEU A 171 7.23 -9.33 -4.15
C LEU A 171 6.61 -9.36 -5.55
N HIS A 172 7.03 -8.43 -6.41
CA HIS A 172 6.42 -8.18 -7.73
C HIS A 172 7.34 -8.44 -8.93
N SER A 173 8.43 -9.20 -8.72
CA SER A 173 9.38 -9.63 -9.77
C SER A 173 10.10 -8.49 -10.51
N ASP A 174 10.54 -7.46 -9.78
CA ASP A 174 11.39 -6.35 -10.22
C ASP A 174 10.84 -5.45 -11.36
N ASP A 175 9.57 -5.61 -11.76
CA ASP A 175 8.95 -4.82 -12.83
C ASP A 175 7.72 -4.05 -12.35
N VAL A 176 7.96 -3.01 -11.53
CA VAL A 176 6.89 -2.18 -10.95
C VAL A 176 6.89 -0.81 -11.63
N GLU A 177 5.95 -0.60 -12.55
CA GLU A 177 5.73 0.64 -13.28
C GLU A 177 4.92 1.65 -12.50
N ILE A 178 5.19 2.93 -12.73
CA ILE A 178 4.45 4.05 -12.15
C ILE A 178 3.46 4.55 -13.19
N CYS A 179 2.19 4.58 -12.83
CA CYS A 179 1.09 5.02 -13.69
C CYS A 179 0.43 6.30 -13.14
N SER A 180 -0.13 7.09 -14.06
CA SER A 180 -0.99 8.23 -13.79
C SER A 180 -2.29 8.03 -14.56
N ASP A 181 -3.41 7.86 -13.86
CA ASP A 181 -4.72 7.49 -14.43
C ASP A 181 -4.60 6.39 -15.49
N ASP A 182 -4.08 5.23 -15.08
CA ASP A 182 -3.86 4.05 -15.91
C ASP A 182 -2.84 4.20 -17.05
N THR A 183 -2.28 5.40 -17.25
CA THR A 183 -1.27 5.67 -18.27
C THR A 183 0.12 5.52 -17.68
N PRO A 184 0.99 4.65 -18.24
CA PRO A 184 2.37 4.54 -17.78
C PRO A 184 3.11 5.86 -17.93
N THR A 185 3.78 6.30 -16.86
CA THR A 185 4.63 7.50 -16.87
C THR A 185 5.99 7.24 -17.54
N GLY A 186 6.28 5.99 -17.88
CA GLY A 186 7.58 5.53 -18.37
C GLY A 186 8.66 5.50 -17.29
N PHE A 187 8.28 5.58 -16.01
CA PHE A 187 9.17 5.42 -14.86
C PHE A 187 8.81 4.13 -14.12
N LYS A 188 9.83 3.47 -13.55
CA LYS A 188 9.69 2.27 -12.73
C LYS A 188 10.25 2.50 -11.34
N VAL A 189 9.79 1.75 -10.36
CA VAL A 189 10.39 1.70 -9.03
C VAL A 189 11.75 0.99 -9.14
N THR A 190 12.79 1.51 -8.51
CA THR A 190 14.12 0.89 -8.53
C THR A 190 14.95 1.25 -7.30
N GLU A 191 15.82 0.34 -6.84
CA GLU A 191 16.75 0.63 -5.74
C GLU A 191 17.76 1.74 -6.09
N ARG A 192 17.95 2.06 -7.38
CA ARG A 192 18.92 3.09 -7.83
C ARG A 192 18.55 4.50 -7.38
N ASP A 193 17.28 4.75 -7.10
CA ASP A 193 16.78 6.04 -6.63
C ASP A 193 16.85 6.18 -5.10
N ILE A 194 17.49 5.22 -4.43
CA ILE A 194 17.89 5.33 -3.03
C ILE A 194 19.24 6.02 -2.97
N TYR A 195 19.29 7.18 -2.33
CA TYR A 195 20.50 7.98 -2.22
C TYR A 195 21.51 7.31 -1.28
N PRO A 196 22.74 7.01 -1.72
CA PRO A 196 23.73 6.33 -0.86
C PRO A 196 24.13 7.12 0.38
N ALA A 197 24.09 8.45 0.30
CA ALA A 197 24.52 9.33 1.38
C ALA A 197 23.50 9.47 2.53
N CYS A 198 22.20 9.28 2.25
CA CYS A 198 21.14 9.56 3.22
C CYS A 198 20.04 8.51 3.27
N TYR A 199 20.12 7.48 2.44
CA TYR A 199 19.17 6.36 2.37
C TYR A 199 17.72 6.78 2.11
N ILE A 200 17.52 7.98 1.57
CA ILE A 200 16.21 8.49 1.16
C ILE A 200 15.91 7.96 -0.23
N TYR A 201 14.71 7.42 -0.42
CA TYR A 201 14.18 7.12 -1.75
C TYR A 201 13.56 8.37 -2.37
N ARG A 202 13.92 8.68 -3.62
CA ARG A 202 13.29 9.75 -4.40
C ARG A 202 13.29 9.41 -5.88
N ARG A 203 12.13 8.96 -6.38
CA ARG A 203 11.91 8.71 -7.81
C ARG A 203 11.18 9.89 -8.44
N PRO A 204 11.79 10.64 -9.37
CA PRO A 204 11.10 11.70 -10.08
C PRO A 204 9.99 11.14 -10.98
N VAL A 205 8.88 11.87 -11.08
CA VAL A 205 7.73 11.54 -11.92
C VAL A 205 7.22 12.83 -12.57
N GLU A 206 6.91 12.75 -13.86
CA GLU A 206 6.25 13.82 -14.60
C GLU A 206 5.02 13.24 -15.31
N PHE A 207 3.91 13.97 -15.22
CA PHE A 207 2.66 13.62 -15.90
C PHE A 207 1.89 14.88 -16.28
N LEU A 208 0.95 14.73 -17.21
CA LEU A 208 0.17 15.81 -17.77
C LEU A 208 -1.25 15.81 -17.22
N ARG A 209 -1.81 17.01 -17.06
CA ARG A 209 -3.16 17.23 -16.52
C ARG A 209 -3.93 18.25 -17.31
N ARG A 210 -5.26 18.07 -17.42
CA ARG A 210 -6.15 19.08 -17.98
C ARG A 210 -6.50 20.15 -16.94
N SER A 211 -6.63 19.74 -15.68
CA SER A 211 -6.95 20.60 -14.55
C SER A 211 -6.09 20.24 -13.33
N THR A 212 -5.72 21.25 -12.54
CA THR A 212 -5.03 21.05 -11.25
C THR A 212 -6.01 20.75 -10.10
N SER A 213 -7.31 20.97 -10.31
CA SER A 213 -8.37 20.71 -9.31
C SER A 213 -8.87 19.27 -9.33
N GLU A 214 -8.58 18.52 -10.39
CA GLU A 214 -8.89 17.09 -10.46
C GLU A 214 -7.93 16.32 -9.56
N SER A 215 -8.44 15.40 -8.74
CA SER A 215 -7.61 14.50 -7.92
C SER A 215 -6.85 13.52 -8.81
N PRO A 216 -5.52 13.59 -8.87
CA PRO A 216 -4.76 12.60 -9.60
C PRO A 216 -4.71 11.22 -8.97
N MET A 217 -4.71 10.20 -9.82
CA MET A 217 -4.45 8.83 -9.39
C MET A 217 -3.05 8.43 -9.85
N LEU A 218 -2.08 8.49 -8.93
CA LEU A 218 -0.79 7.84 -9.09
C LEU A 218 -0.85 6.46 -8.47
N SER A 219 -0.33 5.49 -9.20
CA SER A 219 -0.42 4.08 -8.87
C SER A 219 0.82 3.33 -9.30
N LEU A 220 1.00 2.16 -8.71
CA LEU A 220 2.01 1.19 -9.09
C LEU A 220 1.35 0.01 -9.78
N ARG A 221 1.88 -0.37 -10.94
CA ARG A 221 1.41 -1.51 -11.73
C ARG A 221 2.55 -2.50 -11.90
N TRP A 222 2.29 -3.80 -11.70
CA TRP A 222 3.34 -4.83 -11.78
C TRP A 222 3.00 -6.03 -12.65
N LYS A 223 1.71 -6.19 -13.02
CA LYS A 223 1.22 -7.15 -14.01
C LYS A 223 -0.01 -6.57 -14.69
N GLU A 224 -0.43 -7.14 -15.80
CA GLU A 224 -1.70 -6.77 -16.43
C GLU A 224 -2.86 -7.00 -15.45
N GLY A 225 -3.66 -5.95 -15.22
CA GLY A 225 -4.74 -5.96 -14.24
C GLY A 225 -4.32 -5.89 -12.76
N CYS A 226 -3.02 -5.84 -12.45
CA CYS A 226 -2.54 -5.70 -11.08
C CYS A 226 -1.95 -4.31 -10.85
N GLU A 227 -2.73 -3.46 -10.19
CA GLU A 227 -2.40 -2.06 -9.93
C GLU A 227 -2.87 -1.65 -8.53
N ARG A 228 -2.10 -0.80 -7.85
CA ARG A 228 -2.49 -0.23 -6.55
C ARG A 228 -2.13 1.24 -6.47
N LYS A 229 -3.05 2.04 -5.94
CA LYS A 229 -2.87 3.49 -5.74
C LYS A 229 -1.80 3.76 -4.68
N LEU A 230 -1.08 4.86 -4.83
CA LEU A 230 -0.20 5.36 -3.77
C LEU A 230 -1.04 5.91 -2.63
N GLY A 231 -0.69 5.57 -1.39
CA GLY A 231 -1.54 5.85 -0.21
C GLY A 231 -1.80 7.33 0.10
N ALA A 232 -1.09 8.27 -0.55
CA ALA A 232 -1.30 9.71 -0.39
C ALA A 232 -1.99 10.38 -1.58
N MET A 233 -2.26 9.65 -2.67
CA MET A 233 -2.76 10.24 -3.91
C MET A 233 -4.29 10.20 -3.97
N ARG A 234 -4.93 10.93 -3.04
CA ARG A 234 -6.39 11.17 -3.02
C ARG A 234 -6.76 12.62 -3.31
N GLU A 235 -5.76 13.50 -3.30
CA GLU A 235 -5.92 14.96 -3.32
C GLU A 235 -5.46 15.59 -4.63
N SER A 236 -6.08 16.70 -5.01
CA SER A 236 -5.77 17.48 -6.22
C SER A 236 -4.35 18.07 -6.23
N ILE A 237 -3.83 18.39 -7.41
CA ILE A 237 -2.53 19.09 -7.53
C ILE A 237 -2.59 20.46 -6.83
N SER A 238 -3.72 21.15 -6.93
CA SER A 238 -3.97 22.41 -6.22
C SER A 238 -3.86 22.24 -4.69
N TRP A 239 -4.35 21.12 -4.16
CA TRP A 239 -4.20 20.79 -2.73
C TRP A 239 -2.71 20.62 -2.35
N PHE A 240 -1.92 19.93 -3.18
CA PHE A 240 -0.48 19.78 -2.92
C PHE A 240 0.25 21.13 -2.95
N GLU A 241 -0.04 21.98 -3.95
CA GLU A 241 0.55 23.33 -4.04
C GLU A 241 0.28 24.15 -2.78
N GLN A 242 -0.94 24.07 -2.25
CA GLN A 242 -1.34 24.76 -1.04
C GLN A 242 -0.70 24.16 0.21
N GLN A 243 -0.76 22.82 0.40
CA GLN A 243 -0.26 22.17 1.61
C GLN A 243 1.25 22.19 1.74
N GLN A 244 1.96 22.19 0.62
CA GLN A 244 3.42 22.27 0.59
C GLN A 244 3.93 23.72 0.57
N GLY A 245 3.03 24.71 0.61
CA GLY A 245 3.40 26.12 0.62
C GLY A 245 4.18 26.55 -0.63
N LEU A 246 3.95 25.92 -1.78
CA LEU A 246 4.72 26.20 -3.01
C LEU A 246 4.45 27.62 -3.54
N ARG A 247 3.32 28.21 -3.17
CA ARG A 247 2.92 29.58 -3.53
C ARG A 247 3.28 30.61 -2.46
N ASP A 248 3.94 30.21 -1.37
CA ASP A 248 4.28 31.13 -0.28
C ASP A 248 5.48 31.98 -0.68
N PHE A 249 5.29 33.29 -0.76
CA PHE A 249 6.33 34.25 -1.18
C PHE A 249 7.39 34.54 -0.10
N PHE A 250 7.19 34.07 1.14
CA PHE A 250 8.10 34.34 2.26
C PHE A 250 8.10 33.21 3.30
N GLY A 251 9.30 32.87 3.80
CA GLY A 251 9.54 31.70 4.64
C GLY A 251 9.87 30.46 3.81
N SER A 252 10.77 29.60 4.28
CA SER A 252 10.96 28.31 3.63
C SER A 252 9.67 27.52 3.74
N SER A 253 9.23 26.87 2.66
CA SER A 253 8.01 26.04 2.57
C SER A 253 7.90 24.94 3.65
N ASN A 254 8.96 24.73 4.42
CA ASN A 254 8.97 23.84 5.57
C ASN A 254 8.81 24.52 6.94
N HIS A 255 8.81 25.85 7.10
CA HIS A 255 8.76 26.57 8.40
C HIS A 255 9.65 25.96 9.52
N GLY A 256 10.82 25.40 9.19
CA GLY A 256 11.67 24.71 10.17
C GLY A 256 11.13 23.35 10.66
N ARG A 257 10.10 22.79 10.03
CA ARG A 257 9.56 21.46 10.32
C ARG A 257 10.54 20.38 9.85
N PRO A 258 10.93 19.43 10.72
CA PRO A 258 11.93 18.39 10.42
C PRO A 258 11.41 17.24 9.52
N TYR A 259 10.17 17.31 9.02
CA TYR A 259 9.51 16.17 8.38
C TYR A 259 9.89 15.93 6.91
N ALA A 260 10.34 16.97 6.20
CA ALA A 260 11.05 16.75 4.96
C ALA A 260 12.44 16.29 5.35
N LEU A 261 12.73 14.99 5.25
CA LEU A 261 14.09 14.46 5.29
C LEU A 261 14.86 15.17 4.17
N LYS A 262 15.44 16.33 4.50
CA LYS A 262 16.33 17.09 3.64
C LYS A 262 17.71 16.60 4.01
N CYS A 263 18.25 15.76 3.14
CA CYS A 263 19.63 15.36 3.23
C CYS A 263 20.50 16.61 2.97
N PRO A 264 21.37 17.03 3.91
CA PRO A 264 22.20 18.22 3.74
C PRO A 264 23.21 18.07 2.60
N VAL A 265 23.50 16.83 2.20
CA VAL A 265 24.39 16.48 1.07
C VAL A 265 23.65 16.47 -0.27
N CYS A 266 22.34 16.25 -0.25
CA CYS A 266 21.53 16.02 -1.43
C CYS A 266 20.80 17.32 -1.77
N SER A 267 21.47 18.23 -2.48
CA SER A 267 20.76 19.40 -3.04
C SER A 267 19.65 18.89 -3.96
N PRO A 268 18.37 19.29 -3.73
CA PRO A 268 17.24 18.83 -4.53
C PRO A 268 17.48 19.01 -6.04
N GLU A 269 18.06 20.14 -6.45
CA GLU A 269 18.21 20.51 -7.85
C GLU A 269 19.29 19.70 -8.59
N SER A 270 20.44 19.47 -7.97
CA SER A 270 21.56 18.77 -8.61
C SER A 270 21.23 17.30 -8.83
N SER A 271 20.59 16.68 -7.84
CA SER A 271 20.27 15.26 -7.90
C SER A 271 19.08 14.96 -8.82
N MET A 272 18.08 15.85 -8.83
CA MET A 272 16.96 15.77 -9.78
C MET A 272 17.48 15.80 -11.23
N LYS A 273 18.31 16.79 -11.59
CA LYS A 273 18.88 16.92 -12.94
C LYS A 273 19.62 15.65 -13.37
N GLN A 274 20.36 15.02 -12.47
CA GLN A 274 21.06 13.76 -12.77
C GLN A 274 20.09 12.61 -13.04
N ILE A 275 19.06 12.40 -12.23
CA ILE A 275 18.09 11.32 -12.45
C ILE A 275 17.34 11.53 -13.77
N TRP A 276 16.85 12.75 -14.03
CA TRP A 276 16.20 13.11 -15.29
C TRP A 276 17.10 12.86 -16.51
N GLN A 277 18.38 13.21 -16.41
CA GLN A 277 19.35 12.96 -17.49
C GLN A 277 19.62 11.47 -17.71
N GLN A 278 19.72 10.69 -16.63
CA GLN A 278 19.94 9.24 -16.70
C GLN A 278 18.73 8.54 -17.34
N ASP A 279 17.51 8.88 -16.93
CA ASP A 279 16.28 8.33 -17.51
C ASP A 279 16.10 8.76 -18.97
N ALA A 280 16.42 10.01 -19.31
CA ALA A 280 16.39 10.48 -20.70
C ALA A 280 17.38 9.71 -21.60
N ARG A 281 18.57 9.37 -21.08
CA ARG A 281 19.55 8.53 -21.79
C ARG A 281 19.03 7.10 -21.93
N ALA A 282 18.50 6.51 -20.86
CA ALA A 282 17.94 5.15 -20.89
C ALA A 282 16.79 5.02 -21.90
N ARG A 283 15.89 6.01 -21.96
CA ARG A 283 14.79 6.06 -22.95
C ARG A 283 15.31 6.17 -24.39
N LYS A 284 16.35 6.99 -24.63
CA LYS A 284 16.99 7.07 -25.95
C LYS A 284 17.60 5.73 -26.36
N HIS A 285 18.29 5.04 -25.45
CA HIS A 285 18.87 3.72 -25.72
C HIS A 285 17.82 2.65 -25.96
N ALA A 286 16.73 2.62 -25.19
CA ALA A 286 15.62 1.68 -25.40
C ALA A 286 14.95 1.88 -26.78
N ASN A 287 14.84 3.12 -27.24
CA ASN A 287 14.30 3.45 -28.56
C ASN A 287 15.30 3.25 -29.71
N HIS A 288 16.60 3.04 -29.44
CA HIS A 288 17.65 2.82 -30.44
C HIS A 288 18.18 1.37 -30.50
N SER A 289 17.63 0.45 -29.69
CA SER A 289 17.91 -0.98 -29.86
C SER A 289 17.36 -1.45 -31.21
N PRO A 290 18.18 -2.00 -32.11
CA PRO A 290 17.72 -2.43 -33.43
C PRO A 290 16.77 -3.61 -33.25
N THR A 291 15.52 -3.43 -33.66
CA THR A 291 14.58 -4.51 -33.90
C THR A 291 15.24 -5.51 -34.85
N HIS A 292 15.45 -6.73 -34.35
CA HIS A 292 15.90 -7.85 -35.16
C HIS A 292 15.06 -7.95 -36.43
N SER A 293 15.72 -7.88 -37.58
CA SER A 293 15.11 -7.95 -38.89
C SER A 293 14.40 -9.30 -39.08
N PRO A 294 13.19 -9.35 -39.67
CA PRO A 294 12.56 -10.62 -39.99
C PRO A 294 13.30 -11.28 -41.17
N LEU A 295 13.70 -12.53 -40.97
CA LEU A 295 14.23 -13.44 -41.98
C LEU A 295 13.35 -13.43 -43.24
N LYS A 296 13.89 -12.91 -44.35
CA LYS A 296 13.32 -13.07 -45.69
C LYS A 296 13.32 -14.56 -46.06
N LYS A 297 12.16 -15.23 -45.98
CA LYS A 297 11.96 -16.52 -46.65
C LYS A 297 11.87 -16.26 -48.17
N ARG A 298 12.93 -16.64 -48.89
CA ARG A 298 12.95 -16.78 -50.35
C ARG A 298 12.02 -17.93 -50.73
N LEU A 299 10.91 -17.63 -51.39
CA LEU A 299 10.16 -18.61 -52.18
C LEU A 299 11.01 -18.99 -53.39
N VAL A 300 11.46 -20.24 -53.43
CA VAL A 300 12.02 -20.87 -54.63
C VAL A 300 10.85 -21.49 -55.37
N VAL A 301 10.47 -20.88 -56.49
CA VAL A 301 9.59 -21.49 -57.50
C VAL A 301 10.49 -22.12 -58.56
N ARG A 302 10.24 -23.38 -58.90
CA ARG A 302 10.63 -24.06 -60.16
C ARG A 302 10.18 -25.53 -60.13
N PRO A 303 9.95 -26.15 -61.30
CA PRO A 303 9.18 -25.72 -62.47
C PRO A 303 7.75 -26.30 -62.48
#